data_AF-A0A2N3GHI6-F1
#
_entry.id   AF-A0A2N3GHI6-F1
#
_cell.length_a   1.000
_cell.length_b   1.000
_cell.length_c   1.000
_cell.angle_alpha   90.00
_cell.angle_beta   90.00
_cell.angle_gamma   90.00
#
_symmetry.space_group_name_H-M   'P 1'
#
loop_
_entity.id
_entity.type
_entity.pdbx_description
1 polymer ?
#
loop_
_entity_poly.entity_id
_entity_poly.type
_entity_poly.pdbx_seq_one_letter_code
_entity_poly.pdbx_strand_id
1 'polypeptide(L)'
;MTIKDQSPLTWATWVLGIAGVTAAVGLTFSLVLNLSLVPAVIDTLGVEVITALFAVAAWLTIIGSVGVLIGFGWGRWLSGPLWVKGIVPLFVGLLLDWGWSLLNRYVDLWGITAQQNTGVEVPNVGVLPTVVIYGVSVIATVLVWVGAIRVLGSSPASEAEPAGPVEQAV
;
A
#
# COMPACT_ATOMS: atom_id res chain seq x y z
N MET A 1 3.84 34.07 11.45
CA MET A 1 3.77 32.61 11.22
C MET A 1 4.64 32.33 10.00
N THR A 2 5.93 32.18 10.24
CA THR A 2 6.98 32.21 9.22
C THR A 2 7.24 30.79 8.77
N ILE A 3 6.94 30.49 7.51
CA ILE A 3 7.32 29.25 6.82
C ILE A 3 8.83 29.34 6.61
N LYS A 4 9.62 29.04 7.63
CA LYS A 4 11.09 29.03 7.59
C LYS A 4 11.55 27.67 8.08
N ASP A 5 12.31 27.00 7.22
CA ASP A 5 13.11 25.80 7.47
C ASP A 5 12.39 24.44 7.53
N GLN A 6 11.50 24.15 6.59
CA GLN A 6 11.33 22.75 6.19
C GLN A 6 12.42 22.40 5.19
N SER A 7 13.45 21.70 5.65
CA SER A 7 14.48 21.16 4.78
C SER A 7 13.84 20.25 3.70
N PRO A 8 14.42 20.12 2.50
CA PRO A 8 13.85 19.29 1.42
C PRO A 8 13.59 17.83 1.85
N LEU A 9 14.27 17.36 2.90
CA LEU A 9 14.07 16.06 3.56
C LEU A 9 12.71 15.91 4.24
N THR A 10 12.22 16.95 4.93
CA THR A 10 10.92 16.91 5.62
C THR A 10 9.76 16.82 4.63
N TRP A 11 9.84 17.58 3.52
CA TRP A 11 8.87 17.51 2.43
C TRP A 11 8.84 16.13 1.76
N ALA A 12 10.01 15.58 1.40
CA ALA A 12 10.09 14.27 0.76
C ALA A 12 9.50 13.16 1.64
N THR A 13 9.75 13.22 2.94
CA THR A 13 9.20 12.26 3.93
C THR A 13 7.68 12.39 4.06
N TRP A 14 7.15 13.61 4.05
CA TRP A 14 5.71 13.86 4.06
C TRP A 14 5.01 13.35 2.80
N VAL A 15 5.57 13.63 1.62
CA VAL A 15 5.04 13.13 0.34
C VAL A 15 5.07 11.60 0.32
N LEU A 16 6.18 10.98 0.72
CA LEU A 16 6.31 9.52 0.83
C LEU A 16 5.24 8.92 1.74
N GLY A 17 5.06 9.50 2.93
CA GLY A 17 4.10 9.04 3.91
C GLY A 17 2.66 9.16 3.43
N ILE A 18 2.27 10.32 2.89
CA ILE A 18 0.92 10.55 2.34
C ILE A 18 0.66 9.61 1.18
N ALA A 19 1.60 9.51 0.23
CA ALA A 19 1.46 8.63 -0.92
C ALA A 19 1.35 7.15 -0.49
N GLY A 20 2.12 6.74 0.52
CA GLY A 20 2.00 5.43 1.14
C GLY A 20 0.62 5.19 1.76
N VAL A 21 0.06 6.17 2.48
CA VAL A 21 -1.30 6.08 3.04
C VAL A 21 -2.34 6.00 1.92
N THR A 22 -2.21 6.82 0.87
CA THR A 22 -3.11 6.77 -0.29
C THR A 22 -3.11 5.38 -0.94
N ALA A 23 -1.92 4.78 -1.11
CA ALA A 23 -1.81 3.41 -1.61
C ALA A 23 -2.46 2.41 -0.64
N ALA A 24 -2.19 2.52 0.67
CA ALA A 24 -2.76 1.64 1.69
C ALA A 24 -4.30 1.70 1.71
N VAL A 25 -4.87 2.89 1.55
CA VAL A 25 -6.33 3.09 1.43
C VAL A 25 -6.86 2.42 0.17
N GLY A 26 -6.21 2.59 -0.98
CA GLY A 26 -6.60 1.92 -2.24
C GLY A 26 -6.59 0.39 -2.12
N LEU A 27 -5.55 -0.17 -1.49
CA LEU A 27 -5.44 -1.61 -1.21
C LEU A 27 -6.52 -2.10 -0.25
N THR A 28 -6.73 -1.38 0.85
CA THR A 28 -7.76 -1.72 1.84
C THR A 28 -9.15 -1.70 1.20
N PHE A 29 -9.43 -0.66 0.40
CA PHE A 29 -10.69 -0.53 -0.29
C PHE A 29 -10.90 -1.66 -1.30
N SER A 30 -9.87 -2.01 -2.08
CA SER A 30 -9.90 -3.16 -2.98
C SER A 30 -10.18 -4.47 -2.25
N LEU A 31 -9.55 -4.68 -1.09
CA LEU A 31 -9.76 -5.88 -0.27
C LEU A 31 -11.19 -5.98 0.25
N VAL A 32 -11.72 -4.87 0.79
CA VAL A 32 -13.11 -4.80 1.26
C VAL A 32 -14.10 -5.03 0.12
N LEU A 33 -13.87 -4.42 -1.05
CA LEU A 33 -14.73 -4.61 -2.22
C LEU A 33 -14.75 -6.07 -2.68
N ASN A 34 -13.58 -6.73 -2.78
CA ASN A 34 -13.51 -8.14 -3.14
C ASN A 34 -14.26 -9.03 -2.14
N LEU A 35 -14.14 -8.75 -0.84
CA LEU A 35 -14.89 -9.47 0.20
C LEU A 35 -16.39 -9.18 0.18
N SER A 36 -16.78 -8.02 -0.37
CA SER A 36 -18.18 -7.58 -0.46
C SER A 36 -18.87 -8.03 -1.75
N LEU A 37 -18.20 -8.76 -2.64
CA LEU A 37 -18.77 -9.31 -3.88
C LEU A 37 -19.72 -10.50 -3.60
N VAL A 38 -20.81 -10.22 -2.90
CA VAL A 38 -21.89 -11.15 -2.62
C VAL A 38 -23.17 -10.71 -3.34
N PRO A 39 -24.08 -11.64 -3.71
CA PRO A 39 -25.28 -11.32 -4.49
C PRO A 39 -26.09 -10.14 -3.92
N ALA A 40 -26.31 -10.11 -2.60
CA ALA A 40 -27.06 -9.04 -1.94
C ALA A 40 -26.46 -7.64 -2.16
N VAL A 41 -25.12 -7.52 -2.19
CA VAL A 41 -24.44 -6.23 -2.41
C VAL A 41 -24.54 -5.84 -3.88
N ILE A 42 -24.38 -6.79 -4.79
CA ILE A 42 -24.51 -6.57 -6.24
C ILE A 42 -25.92 -6.12 -6.60
N ASP A 43 -26.94 -6.81 -6.05
CA ASP A 43 -28.35 -6.49 -6.29
C ASP A 43 -28.74 -5.11 -5.72
N THR A 44 -28.08 -4.67 -4.63
CA THR A 44 -28.37 -3.39 -3.98
C THR A 44 -27.67 -2.21 -4.66
N LEU A 45 -26.38 -2.36 -4.99
CA LEU A 45 -25.56 -1.26 -5.51
C LEU A 45 -25.54 -1.18 -7.04
N GLY A 46 -25.82 -2.30 -7.72
CA GLY A 46 -25.63 -2.42 -9.16
C GLY A 46 -24.17 -2.64 -9.55
N VAL A 47 -23.97 -3.28 -10.71
CA VAL A 47 -22.64 -3.64 -11.24
C VAL A 47 -21.84 -2.38 -11.60
N GLU A 48 -22.51 -1.32 -12.07
CA GLU A 48 -21.89 -0.06 -12.47
C GLU A 48 -21.22 0.64 -11.30
N VAL A 49 -21.91 0.72 -10.16
CA VAL A 49 -21.39 1.34 -8.93
C VAL A 49 -20.20 0.54 -8.41
N ILE A 50 -20.33 -0.79 -8.33
CA ILE A 50 -19.25 -1.67 -7.89
C ILE A 50 -18.01 -1.48 -8.77
N THR A 51 -18.20 -1.45 -10.09
CA THR A 51 -17.10 -1.22 -11.06
C THR A 51 -16.44 0.13 -10.85
N ALA A 52 -17.22 1.20 -10.61
CA ALA A 52 -16.68 2.52 -10.31
C ALA A 52 -15.88 2.53 -8.99
N LEU A 53 -16.35 1.83 -7.95
CA LEU A 53 -15.63 1.71 -6.69
C LEU A 53 -14.30 0.98 -6.85
N PHE A 54 -14.26 -0.11 -7.64
CA PHE A 54 -13.00 -0.77 -7.99
C PHE A 54 -12.06 0.13 -8.77
N ALA A 55 -12.58 0.93 -9.70
CA ALA A 55 -11.77 1.90 -10.44
C ALA A 55 -11.16 2.95 -9.51
N VAL A 56 -11.92 3.48 -8.56
CA VAL A 56 -11.41 4.41 -7.53
C VAL A 56 -10.32 3.75 -6.69
N ALA A 57 -10.54 2.52 -6.23
CA ALA A 57 -9.55 1.76 -5.47
C ALA A 57 -8.23 1.61 -6.25
N ALA A 58 -8.33 1.21 -7.52
CA ALA A 58 -7.18 1.06 -8.42
C ALA A 58 -6.42 2.37 -8.61
N TRP A 59 -7.13 3.49 -8.86
CA TRP A 59 -6.49 4.79 -9.02
C TRP A 59 -5.79 5.28 -7.75
N LEU A 60 -6.37 5.05 -6.57
CA LEU A 60 -5.71 5.36 -5.29
C LEU A 60 -4.41 4.57 -5.14
N THR A 61 -4.42 3.27 -5.44
CA THR A 61 -3.22 2.43 -5.40
C THR A 61 -2.17 2.89 -6.40
N ILE A 62 -2.56 3.23 -7.64
CA ILE A 62 -1.64 3.73 -8.68
C ILE A 62 -1.02 5.06 -8.27
N ILE A 63 -1.84 6.05 -7.93
CA ILE A 63 -1.38 7.40 -7.56
C ILE A 63 -0.50 7.33 -6.32
N GLY A 64 -0.90 6.56 -5.31
CA GLY A 64 -0.10 6.34 -4.11
C GLY A 64 1.25 5.68 -4.42
N SER A 65 1.26 4.62 -5.23
CA SER A 65 2.51 3.94 -5.63
C SER A 65 3.45 4.85 -6.41
N VAL A 66 2.93 5.58 -7.39
CA VAL A 66 3.70 6.56 -8.18
C VAL A 66 4.23 7.67 -7.27
N GLY A 67 3.41 8.18 -6.35
CA GLY A 67 3.82 9.18 -5.36
C GLY A 67 4.95 8.68 -4.45
N VAL A 68 4.92 7.40 -4.04
CA VAL A 68 6.01 6.78 -3.25
C VAL A 68 7.30 6.72 -4.07
N LEU A 69 7.23 6.32 -5.34
CA LEU A 69 8.40 6.28 -6.22
C LEU A 69 8.99 7.67 -6.45
N ILE A 70 8.13 8.67 -6.69
CA ILE A 70 8.55 10.07 -6.86
C ILE A 70 9.18 10.60 -5.57
N GLY A 71 8.53 10.42 -4.42
CA GLY A 71 9.05 10.88 -3.13
C GLY A 71 10.39 10.23 -2.77
N PHE A 72 10.55 8.94 -3.08
CA PHE A 72 11.80 8.23 -2.86
C PHE A 72 12.90 8.70 -3.81
N GLY A 73 12.60 8.79 -5.12
CA GLY A 73 13.55 9.25 -6.13
C GLY A 73 14.01 10.68 -5.88
N TRP A 74 13.07 11.57 -5.56
CA TRP A 74 13.34 12.97 -5.27
C TRP A 74 14.21 13.15 -4.03
N GLY A 75 13.87 12.50 -2.91
CA GLY A 75 14.67 12.61 -1.70
C GLY A 75 16.03 11.89 -1.79
N ARG A 76 16.15 10.84 -2.61
CA ARG A 76 17.45 10.23 -2.92
C ARG A 76 18.35 11.17 -3.72
N TRP A 77 17.77 11.93 -4.65
CA TRP A 77 18.52 12.86 -5.49
C TRP A 77 19.00 14.10 -4.74
N LEU A 78 18.17 14.65 -3.84
CA LEU A 78 18.50 15.89 -3.13
C LEU A 78 19.26 15.70 -1.82
N SER A 79 19.19 14.52 -1.18
CA SER A 79 19.56 14.40 0.23
C SER A 79 20.35 13.13 0.58
N GLY A 80 20.72 12.31 -0.41
CA GLY A 80 21.41 11.05 -0.18
C GLY A 80 20.46 9.91 0.20
N PRO A 81 20.95 8.80 0.80
CA PRO A 81 20.12 7.64 1.10
C PRO A 81 19.00 7.97 2.12
N LEU A 82 17.74 7.99 1.67
CA LEU A 82 16.55 8.09 2.53
C LEU A 82 16.29 6.77 3.26
N TRP A 83 17.06 6.49 4.30
CA TRP A 83 16.79 5.38 5.22
C TRP A 83 15.85 5.82 6.34
N VAL A 84 14.63 6.21 5.97
CA VAL A 84 13.59 6.59 6.94
C VAL A 84 12.89 5.35 7.50
N LYS A 85 12.51 5.40 8.77
CA LYS A 85 11.80 4.30 9.43
C LYS A 85 10.53 3.98 8.65
N GLY A 86 10.30 2.71 8.31
CA GLY A 86 9.11 2.29 7.56
C GLY A 86 9.27 2.22 6.04
N ILE A 87 10.37 2.71 5.47
CA ILE A 87 10.53 2.65 4.00
C ILE A 87 10.62 1.22 3.47
N VAL A 88 11.30 0.32 4.20
CA VAL A 88 11.43 -1.09 3.84
C VAL A 88 10.07 -1.79 3.78
N PRO A 89 9.25 -1.83 4.85
CA PRO A 89 7.94 -2.48 4.77
C PRO A 89 7.02 -1.81 3.74
N LEU A 90 7.10 -0.49 3.53
CA LEU A 90 6.35 0.20 2.49
C LEU A 90 6.68 -0.34 1.09
N PHE A 91 7.97 -0.37 0.73
CA PHE A 91 8.42 -0.86 -0.57
C PHE A 91 8.16 -2.36 -0.74
N VAL A 92 8.40 -3.17 0.29
CA VAL A 92 8.13 -4.61 0.24
C VAL A 92 6.64 -4.87 0.06
N GLY A 93 5.77 -4.13 0.76
CA GLY A 93 4.32 -4.25 0.61
C GLY A 93 3.85 -3.90 -0.79
N LEU A 94 4.30 -2.77 -1.35
CA LEU A 94 3.98 -2.38 -2.73
C LEU A 94 4.54 -3.36 -3.77
N LEU A 95 5.78 -3.81 -3.58
CA LEU A 95 6.40 -4.80 -4.47
C LEU A 95 5.65 -6.12 -4.42
N LEU A 96 5.18 -6.54 -3.23
CA LEU A 96 4.39 -7.75 -3.07
C LEU A 96 3.04 -7.61 -3.77
N ASP A 97 2.34 -6.48 -3.62
CA ASP A 97 1.05 -6.23 -4.28
C ASP A 97 1.16 -6.24 -5.81
N TRP A 98 2.04 -5.39 -6.37
CA TRP A 98 2.24 -5.29 -7.81
C TRP A 98 2.89 -6.56 -8.39
N GLY A 99 3.90 -7.09 -7.70
CA GLY A 99 4.65 -8.27 -8.13
C GLY A 99 3.80 -9.52 -8.14
N TRP A 100 2.97 -9.72 -7.10
CA TRP A 100 2.03 -10.83 -7.07
C TRP A 100 0.98 -10.72 -8.17
N SER A 101 0.42 -9.53 -8.38
CA SER A 101 -0.56 -9.28 -9.44
C SER A 101 0.01 -9.59 -10.84
N LEU A 102 1.26 -9.21 -11.10
CA LEU A 102 1.94 -9.53 -12.36
C LEU A 102 2.25 -11.03 -12.47
N LEU A 103 2.76 -11.64 -11.39
CA LEU A 103 3.09 -13.07 -11.37
C LEU A 103 1.85 -13.92 -11.66
N ASN A 104 0.72 -13.63 -11.00
CA ASN A 104 -0.54 -14.34 -11.20
C ASN A 104 -1.15 -14.12 -12.60
N ARG A 105 -0.81 -13.02 -13.28
CA ARG A 105 -1.28 -12.73 -14.65
C ARG A 105 -0.45 -13.44 -15.72
N TYR A 106 0.86 -13.54 -15.53
CA TYR A 106 1.78 -14.04 -16.57
C TYR A 106 2.26 -15.47 -16.34
N VAL A 107 2.14 -15.99 -15.12
CA VAL A 107 2.55 -17.35 -14.77
C VAL A 107 1.32 -18.13 -14.31
N ASP A 108 1.07 -19.28 -14.93
CA ASP A 108 0.01 -20.20 -14.48
C ASP A 108 0.46 -20.95 -13.22
N LEU A 109 0.47 -20.24 -12.09
CA LEU A 109 0.89 -20.76 -10.78
C LEU A 109 0.00 -21.91 -10.28
N TRP A 110 -1.22 -22.00 -10.81
CA TRP A 110 -2.28 -22.86 -10.30
C TRP A 110 -2.66 -23.98 -11.26
N GLY A 111 -2.06 -24.03 -12.46
CA GLY A 111 -2.38 -25.02 -13.49
C GLY A 111 -3.78 -24.86 -14.09
N ILE A 112 -4.40 -23.69 -13.94
CA ILE A 112 -5.77 -23.41 -14.42
C ILE A 112 -5.78 -23.40 -15.96
N THR A 113 -4.74 -22.86 -16.58
CA THR A 113 -4.61 -22.81 -18.04
C THR A 113 -4.31 -24.21 -18.59
N ALA A 114 -3.52 -25.02 -17.86
CA ALA A 114 -3.30 -26.42 -18.19
C ALA A 114 -4.60 -27.25 -18.10
N GLN A 115 -5.43 -27.03 -17.08
CA GLN A 115 -6.74 -27.69 -16.93
C GLN A 115 -7.70 -27.34 -18.07
N GLN A 116 -7.79 -26.06 -18.45
CA GLN A 116 -8.63 -25.61 -19.57
C GLN A 116 -8.22 -26.22 -20.91
N ASN A 117 -6.93 -26.45 -21.13
CA ASN A 117 -6.40 -26.98 -22.40
C ASN A 117 -6.36 -28.52 -22.47
N THR A 118 -6.30 -29.22 -21.34
CA THR A 118 -6.12 -30.68 -21.30
C THR A 118 -7.36 -31.45 -20.84
N GLY A 119 -8.34 -30.75 -20.25
CA GLY A 119 -9.55 -31.39 -19.70
C GLY A 119 -9.32 -32.24 -18.45
N VAL A 120 -8.09 -32.25 -17.91
CA VAL A 120 -7.74 -32.98 -16.69
C VAL A 120 -8.13 -32.14 -15.48
N GLU A 121 -9.11 -32.59 -14.70
CA GLU A 121 -9.44 -31.95 -13.42
C GLU A 121 -8.28 -32.08 -12.43
N VAL A 122 -7.66 -30.94 -12.12
CA VAL A 122 -6.66 -30.87 -11.05
C VAL A 122 -7.42 -30.78 -9.71
N PRO A 123 -7.19 -31.68 -8.74
CA PRO A 123 -7.84 -31.57 -7.44
C PRO A 123 -7.29 -30.34 -6.69
N ASN A 124 -8.15 -29.51 -6.08
CA ASN A 124 -7.84 -28.33 -5.24
C ASN A 124 -7.65 -26.95 -5.89
N VAL A 125 -8.07 -26.74 -7.14
CA VAL A 125 -7.88 -25.44 -7.83
C VAL A 125 -8.79 -24.30 -7.32
N GLY A 126 -9.69 -24.57 -6.38
CA GLY A 126 -10.64 -23.57 -5.87
C GLY A 126 -10.18 -22.84 -4.60
N VAL A 127 -9.87 -23.60 -3.54
CA VAL A 127 -9.73 -23.02 -2.19
C VAL A 127 -8.31 -22.52 -1.94
N LEU A 128 -7.29 -23.32 -2.27
CA LEU A 128 -5.89 -22.98 -1.98
C LEU A 128 -5.43 -21.72 -2.75
N PRO A 129 -5.70 -21.55 -4.06
CA PRO A 129 -5.34 -20.32 -4.78
C PRO A 129 -6.01 -19.09 -4.18
N THR A 130 -7.29 -19.20 -3.84
CA THR A 130 -8.08 -18.13 -3.24
C THR A 130 -7.49 -17.69 -1.91
N VAL A 131 -7.17 -18.63 -1.01
CA VAL A 131 -6.55 -18.33 0.30
C VAL A 131 -5.19 -17.66 0.13
N VAL A 132 -4.35 -18.14 -0.79
CA VAL A 132 -3.04 -17.55 -1.02
C VAL A 132 -3.16 -16.14 -1.60
N ILE A 133 -4.03 -15.92 -2.59
CA ILE A 133 -4.26 -14.59 -3.19
C ILE A 133 -4.70 -13.60 -2.11
N TYR A 134 -5.71 -13.95 -1.31
CA TYR A 134 -6.17 -13.06 -0.24
C TYR A 134 -5.12 -12.88 0.86
N GLY A 135 -4.40 -13.94 1.23
CA GLY A 135 -3.33 -13.88 2.21
C GLY A 135 -2.22 -12.90 1.80
N VAL A 136 -1.78 -12.96 0.53
CA VAL A 136 -0.80 -12.04 -0.02
C VAL A 136 -1.34 -10.60 0.00
N SER A 137 -2.59 -10.39 -0.42
CA SER A 137 -3.21 -9.05 -0.41
C SER A 137 -3.31 -8.46 1.01
N VAL A 138 -3.66 -9.27 2.02
CA VAL A 138 -3.68 -8.83 3.43
C VAL A 138 -2.28 -8.46 3.90
N ILE A 139 -1.27 -9.31 3.66
CA ILE A 139 0.11 -9.07 4.08
C ILE A 139 0.64 -7.80 3.41
N ALA A 140 0.44 -7.65 2.10
CA ALA A 140 0.83 -6.45 1.36
C ALA A 140 0.18 -5.19 1.95
N THR A 141 -1.14 -5.23 2.17
CA THR A 141 -1.90 -4.11 2.76
C THR A 141 -1.35 -3.71 4.13
N VAL A 142 -1.10 -4.68 5.01
CA VAL A 142 -0.54 -4.43 6.35
C VAL A 142 0.87 -3.82 6.26
N LEU A 143 1.72 -4.35 5.39
CA LEU A 143 3.08 -3.83 5.20
C LEU A 143 3.08 -2.39 4.70
N VAL A 144 2.21 -2.05 3.75
CA VAL A 144 2.05 -0.68 3.23
C VAL A 144 1.55 0.26 4.32
N TRP A 145 0.53 -0.12 5.10
CA TRP A 145 0.04 0.67 6.25
C TRP A 145 1.14 0.93 7.27
N VAL A 146 1.79 -0.13 7.73
CA VAL A 146 2.85 -0.07 8.73
C VAL A 146 4.02 0.79 8.23
N GLY A 147 4.39 0.63 6.98
CA GLY A 147 5.43 1.44 6.34
C GLY A 147 5.05 2.91 6.26
N ALA A 148 3.86 3.22 5.74
CA ALA A 148 3.37 4.59 5.58
C ALA A 148 3.26 5.34 6.92
N ILE A 149 2.67 4.70 7.95
CA ILE A 149 2.54 5.29 9.30
C ILE A 149 3.92 5.56 9.91
N ARG A 150 4.86 4.62 9.78
CA ARG A 150 6.22 4.79 10.31
C ARG A 150 7.00 5.87 9.57
N VAL A 151 6.80 6.02 8.27
CA VAL A 151 7.39 7.11 7.47
C VAL A 151 6.83 8.45 7.95
N LEU A 152 5.51 8.59 8.14
CA LEU A 152 4.91 9.82 8.65
C LEU A 152 5.38 10.16 10.08
N GLY A 153 5.46 9.16 10.95
CA GLY A 153 5.94 9.33 12.33
C GLY A 153 7.43 9.59 12.47
N SER A 154 8.21 9.44 11.39
CA SER A 154 9.65 9.73 11.38
C SER A 154 9.99 11.18 11.00
N SER A 155 8.97 12.04 10.82
CA SER A 155 9.16 13.45 10.52
C SER A 155 9.67 14.21 11.77
N PRO A 156 10.78 14.97 11.68
CA PRO A 156 11.45 15.61 12.84
C PRO A 156 10.59 16.63 13.59
N ALA A 157 9.45 17.05 13.03
CA ALA A 157 8.46 17.87 13.74
C ALA A 157 7.83 17.15 14.95
N SER A 158 7.83 15.81 14.99
CA SER A 158 7.27 15.02 16.09
C SER A 158 8.23 14.81 17.26
N GLU A 159 9.53 15.10 17.11
CA GLU A 159 10.55 14.98 18.18
C GLU A 159 10.75 16.30 18.94
N ALA A 160 10.02 17.36 18.59
CA ALA A 160 10.05 18.65 19.27
C ALA A 160 9.01 18.73 20.41
N GLU A 161 9.07 17.80 21.37
CA GLU A 161 8.46 18.01 22.70
C GLU A 161 9.56 18.57 23.62
N PRO A 162 9.45 19.84 24.07
CA PRO A 162 10.54 20.48 24.78
C PRO A 162 10.73 19.86 26.16
N ALA A 163 11.96 19.43 26.45
CA ALA A 163 12.43 19.27 27.82
C ALA A 163 12.20 20.59 28.56
N GLY A 164 11.14 20.65 29.37
CA GLY A 164 10.89 21.78 30.25
C GLY A 164 12.05 21.93 31.23
N PRO A 165 12.49 23.16 31.54
CA PRO A 165 13.56 23.37 32.50
C PRO A 165 13.05 22.99 33.90
N VAL A 166 13.60 21.92 34.48
CA VAL A 166 13.52 21.74 35.94
C VAL A 166 14.57 22.64 36.57
N GLU A 167 14.30 23.93 36.50
CA GLU A 167 14.89 24.91 37.40
C GLU A 167 14.01 24.94 38.65
N GLN A 168 14.37 24.12 39.64
CA GLN A 168 14.06 24.41 41.04
C GLN A 168 15.37 24.31 41.82
N ALA A 169 16.11 25.41 41.77
CA ALA A 169 17.03 25.78 42.83
C ALA A 169 16.25 26.53 43.91
N VAL A 170 16.68 26.29 45.16
CA VAL A 170 16.23 26.83 46.47
C VAL A 170 15.16 26.03 47.18
#